data_AF-A0A3D3H467-F1
#
_entry.id   AF-A0A3D3H467-F1
#
_cell.length_a   1.000
_cell.length_b   1.000
_cell.length_c   1.000
_cell.angle_alpha   90.00
_cell.angle_beta   90.00
_cell.angle_gamma   90.00
#
_symmetry.space_group_name_H-M   'P 1'
#
loop_
_entity.id
_entity.type
_entity.pdbx_description
1 polymer ?
#
loop_
_entity_poly.entity_id
_entity_poly.type
_entity_poly.pdbx_seq_one_letter_code
_entity_poly.pdbx_strand_id
1 'polypeptide(L)'
;MRTTEQAAATAEAEAEPALIIVPNVVGMDGASARAALEALGIRVSADGDESMPVIAQDVAEGAQIEEGATVTLTLEEKPQLTLGQQNAIRSAQSYLDFTAFSRAGLFEQLTSEYGEGFEAADAEFAIAHLEQNGLVDWNAEAAESAQSYLDFTSFSRQGLYEQLTSEYGEQFTPEQAEYALTAVGY
;
A
#
# COMPACT_ATOMS: atom_id res chain seq x y z
N MET A 1 46.75 -75.48 -15.03
CA MET A 1 46.43 -74.34 -15.92
C MET A 1 44.93 -74.28 -16.09
N ARG A 2 44.39 -73.06 -16.00
CA ARG A 2 43.00 -72.64 -16.32
C ARG A 2 41.94 -72.98 -15.26
N THR A 3 41.00 -72.12 -14.91
CA THR A 3 40.86 -70.65 -14.89
C THR A 3 39.67 -70.47 -13.93
N THR A 4 39.83 -69.80 -12.80
CA THR A 4 38.69 -69.37 -11.99
C THR A 4 38.08 -68.15 -12.68
N GLU A 5 36.88 -68.31 -13.22
CA GLU A 5 36.08 -67.24 -13.81
C GLU A 5 35.51 -66.39 -12.67
N GLN A 6 35.98 -65.15 -12.60
CA GLN A 6 35.63 -64.16 -11.60
C GLN A 6 34.26 -63.58 -11.94
N ALA A 7 33.27 -63.82 -11.07
CA ALA A 7 32.00 -63.11 -11.09
C ALA A 7 32.26 -61.64 -10.71
N ALA A 8 32.10 -60.74 -11.68
CA ALA A 8 32.07 -59.30 -11.45
C ALA A 8 30.69 -58.93 -10.89
N ALA A 9 30.63 -58.64 -9.59
CA ALA A 9 29.52 -57.94 -8.99
C ALA A 9 29.65 -56.45 -9.33
N THR A 10 28.78 -55.95 -10.20
CA THR A 10 28.57 -54.53 -10.43
C THR A 10 27.95 -53.95 -9.16
N ALA A 11 28.75 -53.24 -8.37
CA ALA A 11 28.23 -52.37 -7.32
C ALA A 11 27.67 -51.11 -8.00
N GLU A 12 26.34 -51.03 -8.10
CA GLU A 12 25.62 -49.82 -8.45
C GLU A 12 25.82 -48.85 -7.28
N ALA A 13 26.66 -47.83 -7.48
CA ALA A 13 26.85 -46.77 -6.50
C ALA A 13 25.56 -45.95 -6.43
N GLU A 14 24.75 -46.23 -5.42
CA GLU A 14 23.60 -45.42 -5.02
C GLU A 14 24.14 -44.00 -4.72
N ALA A 15 23.87 -43.04 -5.59
CA ALA A 15 24.34 -41.67 -5.42
C ALA A 15 23.74 -41.11 -4.12
N GLU A 16 24.58 -40.79 -3.14
CA GLU A 16 24.11 -40.14 -1.91
C GLU A 16 23.40 -38.82 -2.28
N PRO A 17 22.20 -38.56 -1.74
CA PRO A 17 21.43 -37.37 -2.12
C PRO A 17 22.23 -36.11 -1.79
N ALA A 18 22.31 -35.17 -2.74
CA ALA A 18 22.95 -33.89 -2.52
C ALA A 18 22.13 -33.06 -1.51
N LEU A 19 22.73 -32.78 -0.35
CA LEU A 19 22.11 -32.01 0.72
C LEU A 19 22.44 -30.52 0.59
N ILE A 20 21.42 -29.67 0.64
CA ILE A 20 21.49 -28.21 0.60
C ILE A 20 21.19 -27.65 1.99
N ILE A 21 21.95 -26.63 2.39
CA ILE A 21 21.68 -25.86 3.62
C ILE A 21 20.64 -24.79 3.33
N VAL A 22 19.53 -24.79 4.06
CA VAL A 22 18.47 -23.80 3.90
C VAL A 22 18.90 -22.45 4.47
N PRO A 23 18.91 -21.36 3.68
CA PRO A 23 19.18 -20.02 4.18
C PRO A 23 17.98 -19.44 4.93
N ASN A 24 18.22 -18.40 5.72
CA ASN A 24 17.16 -17.59 6.29
C ASN A 24 16.69 -16.54 5.29
N VAL A 25 15.40 -16.59 4.94
CA VAL A 25 14.77 -15.63 4.03
C VAL A 25 13.68 -14.79 4.71
N VAL A 26 13.51 -14.94 6.03
CA VAL A 26 12.54 -14.14 6.81
C VAL A 26 12.95 -12.66 6.75
N GLY A 27 11.99 -11.80 6.41
CA GLY A 27 12.18 -10.36 6.21
C GLY A 27 12.61 -9.95 4.80
N MET A 28 12.91 -10.90 3.90
CA MET A 28 13.08 -10.61 2.47
C MET A 28 11.72 -10.45 1.80
N ASP A 29 11.63 -9.67 0.72
CA ASP A 29 10.46 -9.73 -0.16
C ASP A 29 10.32 -11.13 -0.78
N GLY A 30 9.08 -11.58 -0.97
CA GLY A 30 8.77 -12.92 -1.45
C GLY A 30 9.45 -13.30 -2.77
N ALA A 31 9.53 -12.36 -3.70
CA ALA A 31 10.19 -12.55 -4.99
C ALA A 31 11.70 -12.80 -4.82
N SER A 32 12.39 -11.98 -4.03
CA SER A 32 13.81 -12.17 -3.70
C SER A 32 14.06 -13.44 -2.91
N ALA A 33 13.20 -13.76 -1.94
CA ALA A 33 13.29 -14.97 -1.14
C ALA A 33 13.20 -16.23 -2.02
N ARG A 34 12.25 -16.24 -2.97
CA ARG A 34 12.13 -17.33 -3.94
C ARG A 34 13.40 -17.47 -4.78
N ALA A 35 13.87 -16.36 -5.36
CA ALA A 35 15.05 -16.39 -6.22
C ALA A 35 16.29 -16.91 -5.47
N ALA A 36 16.44 -16.56 -4.19
CA ALA A 36 17.54 -17.04 -3.35
C ALA A 36 17.48 -18.55 -3.10
N LEU A 37 16.29 -19.10 -2.83
CA LEU A 37 16.11 -20.54 -2.61
C LEU A 37 16.22 -21.35 -3.91
N GLU A 38 15.63 -20.87 -5.00
CA GLU A 38 15.69 -21.53 -6.31
C GLU A 38 17.11 -21.57 -6.88
N ALA A 39 17.93 -20.54 -6.61
CA ALA A 39 19.34 -20.54 -6.99
C ALA A 39 20.16 -21.65 -6.31
N LEU A 40 19.68 -22.17 -5.18
CA LEU A 40 20.27 -23.31 -4.48
C LEU A 40 19.70 -24.66 -4.93
N GLY A 41 18.72 -24.68 -5.83
CA GLY A 41 18.02 -25.90 -6.24
C GLY A 41 16.85 -26.27 -5.33
N ILE A 42 16.40 -25.37 -4.45
CA ILE A 42 15.23 -25.56 -3.58
C ILE A 42 13.99 -25.07 -4.32
N ARG A 43 12.92 -25.88 -4.34
CA ARG A 43 11.61 -25.45 -4.87
C ARG A 43 10.88 -24.62 -3.84
N VAL A 44 10.13 -23.61 -4.27
CA VAL A 44 9.43 -22.70 -3.35
C VAL A 44 7.93 -22.75 -3.57
N SER A 45 7.20 -22.99 -2.49
CA SER A 45 5.75 -22.76 -2.42
C SER A 45 5.51 -21.49 -1.62
N ALA A 46 4.73 -20.55 -2.14
CA ALA A 46 4.43 -19.28 -1.47
C ALA A 46 2.96 -19.26 -1.05
N ASP A 47 2.72 -18.94 0.22
CA ASP A 47 1.40 -18.66 0.78
C ASP A 47 1.28 -17.16 1.04
N GLY A 48 0.74 -16.44 0.05
CA GLY A 48 0.56 -14.98 0.09
C GLY A 48 1.02 -14.25 -1.19
N ASP A 49 1.02 -12.92 -1.12
CA ASP A 49 1.48 -12.05 -2.20
C ASP A 49 3.01 -11.91 -2.16
N GLU A 50 3.70 -12.25 -3.25
CA GLU A 50 5.16 -12.24 -3.33
C GLU A 50 5.82 -10.86 -3.28
N SER A 51 5.02 -9.79 -3.41
CA SER A 51 5.49 -8.43 -3.12
C SER A 51 5.60 -8.14 -1.62
N MET A 52 5.02 -8.98 -0.77
CA MET A 52 5.06 -8.84 0.67
C MET A 52 6.29 -9.54 1.26
N PRO A 53 6.76 -9.12 2.44
CA PRO A 53 7.87 -9.76 3.12
C PRO A 53 7.49 -11.17 3.59
N VAL A 54 8.46 -12.07 3.58
CA VAL A 54 8.36 -13.40 4.19
C VAL A 54 8.37 -13.24 5.71
N ILE A 55 7.34 -13.75 6.38
CA ILE A 55 7.23 -13.73 7.84
C ILE A 55 7.60 -15.08 8.47
N ALA A 56 7.50 -16.16 7.71
CA ALA A 56 7.92 -17.48 8.15
C ALA A 56 8.36 -18.37 6.97
N GLN A 57 9.21 -19.35 7.28
CA GLN A 57 9.55 -20.46 6.41
C GLN A 57 9.31 -21.77 7.18
N ASP A 58 8.77 -22.79 6.53
CA ASP A 58 8.46 -24.08 7.16
C ASP A 58 9.72 -24.88 7.53
N VAL A 59 10.78 -24.78 6.72
CA VAL A 59 12.09 -25.36 6.98
C VAL A 59 13.01 -24.32 7.59
N ALA A 60 13.50 -24.58 8.81
CA ALA A 60 14.35 -23.65 9.54
C ALA A 60 15.72 -23.40 8.86
N GLU A 61 16.28 -22.21 9.10
CA GLU A 61 17.66 -21.88 8.73
C GLU A 61 18.64 -22.95 9.21
N GLY A 62 19.58 -23.33 8.33
CA GLY A 62 20.62 -24.31 8.66
C GLY A 62 20.18 -25.77 8.54
N ALA A 63 18.90 -26.04 8.29
CA ALA A 63 18.43 -27.39 8.00
C ALA A 63 19.05 -27.92 6.70
N GLN A 64 19.26 -29.23 6.64
CA GLN A 64 19.76 -29.92 5.46
C GLN A 64 18.59 -30.60 4.75
N ILE A 65 18.35 -30.23 3.50
CA ILE A 65 17.28 -30.80 2.66
C ILE A 65 17.86 -31.31 1.34
N GLU A 66 17.18 -32.27 0.73
CA GLU A 66 17.57 -32.79 -0.58
C GLU A 66 17.38 -31.73 -1.68
N GLU A 67 18.23 -31.76 -2.70
CA GLU A 67 18.02 -30.97 -3.91
C GLU A 67 16.65 -31.23 -4.53
N GLY A 68 15.94 -30.15 -4.87
CA GLY A 68 14.56 -30.21 -5.36
C GLY A 68 13.49 -30.37 -4.27
N ALA A 69 13.86 -30.44 -2.99
CA ALA A 69 12.92 -30.35 -1.88
C ALA A 69 12.17 -29.00 -1.91
N THR A 70 10.95 -28.99 -1.37
CA THR A 70 10.10 -27.80 -1.37
C THR A 70 10.13 -27.12 0.00
N VAL A 71 10.34 -25.81 0.00
CA VAL A 71 10.21 -24.94 1.17
C VAL A 71 8.98 -24.07 0.98
N THR A 72 8.12 -24.05 1.99
CA THR A 72 6.92 -23.21 2.04
C THR A 72 7.22 -21.91 2.76
N LEU A 73 6.98 -20.79 2.09
CA LEU A 73 7.09 -19.46 2.66
C LEU A 73 5.70 -18.94 3.00
N THR A 74 5.54 -18.45 4.23
CA THR A 74 4.39 -17.66 4.64
C THR A 74 4.75 -16.20 4.49
N LEU A 75 3.99 -15.47 3.68
CA LEU A 75 4.20 -14.05 3.44
C LEU A 75 3.20 -13.22 4.24
N GLU A 76 3.58 -11.99 4.56
CA GLU A 76 2.66 -11.05 5.19
C GLU A 76 1.47 -10.76 4.26
N GLU A 77 0.26 -10.70 4.80
CA GLU A 77 -0.90 -10.26 4.03
C GLU A 77 -0.92 -8.74 3.92
N LYS A 78 -1.24 -8.21 2.73
CA LYS A 78 -1.52 -6.78 2.59
C LYS A 78 -2.69 -6.41 3.51
N PRO A 79 -2.57 -5.33 4.31
CA PRO A 79 -3.70 -4.83 5.08
C PRO A 79 -4.88 -4.57 4.14
N GLN A 80 -5.97 -5.30 4.33
CA GLN A 80 -7.17 -5.14 3.51
C GLN A 80 -8.03 -4.03 4.10
N LEU A 81 -8.54 -3.16 3.23
CA LEU A 81 -9.44 -2.10 3.64
C LEU A 81 -10.74 -2.66 4.22
N THR A 82 -11.20 -2.11 5.33
CA THR A 82 -12.54 -2.41 5.84
C THR A 82 -13.60 -1.90 4.85
N LEU A 83 -14.84 -2.42 4.94
CA LEU A 83 -15.93 -1.89 4.13
C LEU A 83 -16.21 -0.41 4.43
N GLY A 84 -16.06 0.00 5.70
CA GLY A 84 -16.20 1.40 6.12
C GLY A 84 -15.20 2.31 5.43
N GLN A 85 -13.91 1.94 5.48
CA GLN A 85 -12.84 2.66 4.78
C GLN A 85 -13.07 2.74 3.26
N GLN A 86 -13.47 1.64 2.62
CA GLN A 86 -13.78 1.62 1.19
C GLN A 86 -14.95 2.54 0.82
N ASN A 87 -15.98 2.60 1.67
CA ASN A 87 -17.11 3.49 1.46
C ASN A 87 -16.70 4.95 1.65
N ALA A 88 -15.99 5.26 2.74
CA ALA A 88 -15.52 6.61 3.03
C ALA A 88 -14.61 7.16 1.93
N ILE A 89 -13.69 6.35 1.37
CA ILE A 89 -12.85 6.75 0.23
C ILE A 89 -13.70 7.14 -0.98
N ARG A 90 -14.68 6.28 -1.34
CA ARG A 90 -15.53 6.54 -2.51
C ARG A 90 -16.40 7.78 -2.33
N SER A 91 -16.93 7.99 -1.13
CA SER A 91 -17.69 9.19 -0.81
C SER A 91 -16.81 10.43 -0.84
N ALA A 92 -15.61 10.37 -0.26
CA ALA A 92 -14.65 11.47 -0.28
C ALA A 92 -14.33 11.92 -1.71
N GLN A 93 -14.05 10.97 -2.60
CA GLN A 93 -13.83 11.24 -4.04
C GLN A 93 -15.08 11.85 -4.69
N SER A 94 -16.26 11.31 -4.40
CA SER A 94 -17.51 11.81 -4.98
C SER A 94 -17.82 13.26 -4.56
N TYR A 95 -17.45 13.65 -3.34
CA TYR A 95 -17.59 15.02 -2.88
C TYR A 95 -16.63 15.97 -3.61
N LEU A 96 -15.35 15.61 -3.69
CA LEU A 96 -14.33 16.40 -4.40
C LEU A 96 -14.64 16.52 -5.90
N ASP A 97 -15.21 15.49 -6.52
CA ASP A 97 -15.66 15.53 -7.91
C ASP A 97 -16.86 16.49 -8.13
N PHE A 98 -17.62 16.79 -7.07
CA PHE A 98 -18.82 17.62 -7.16
C PHE A 98 -18.56 19.09 -6.82
N THR A 99 -17.72 19.35 -5.82
CA THR A 99 -17.35 20.70 -5.38
C THR A 99 -16.03 20.67 -4.65
N ALA A 100 -15.34 21.81 -4.66
CA ALA A 100 -14.10 21.97 -3.90
C ALA A 100 -14.35 21.86 -2.40
N PHE A 101 -13.42 21.20 -1.71
CA PHE A 101 -13.38 21.13 -0.25
C PHE A 101 -11.98 21.37 0.30
N SER A 102 -11.89 22.00 1.47
CA SER A 102 -10.68 21.85 2.28
C SER A 102 -10.63 20.46 2.90
N ARG A 103 -9.44 20.06 3.35
CA ARG A 103 -9.27 18.82 4.12
C ARG A 103 -10.20 18.75 5.33
N ALA A 104 -10.32 19.85 6.07
CA ALA A 104 -11.18 19.93 7.25
C ALA A 104 -12.67 19.90 6.86
N GLY A 105 -13.06 20.62 5.81
CA GLY A 105 -14.42 20.63 5.30
C GLY A 105 -14.87 19.26 4.79
N LEU A 106 -13.99 18.54 4.08
CA LEU A 106 -14.27 17.18 3.63
C LEU A 106 -14.43 16.22 4.81
N PHE A 107 -13.56 16.33 5.83
CA PHE A 107 -13.68 15.53 7.05
C PHE A 107 -15.04 15.76 7.72
N GLU A 108 -15.39 17.01 7.98
CA GLU A 108 -16.68 17.39 8.57
C GLU A 108 -17.86 16.87 7.74
N GLN A 109 -17.79 16.99 6.41
CA GLN A 109 -18.84 16.51 5.51
C GLN A 109 -19.03 14.99 5.60
N LEU A 110 -17.94 14.21 5.68
CA LEU A 110 -17.98 12.76 5.81
C LEU A 110 -18.51 12.31 7.18
N THR A 111 -18.12 13.02 8.25
CA THR A 111 -18.53 12.67 9.62
C THR A 111 -19.88 13.24 10.04
N SER A 112 -20.39 14.24 9.32
CA SER A 112 -21.64 14.92 9.66
C SER A 112 -22.80 13.94 9.76
N GLU A 113 -23.56 14.03 10.85
CA GLU A 113 -24.79 13.25 11.07
C GLU A 113 -25.87 13.55 10.01
N TYR A 114 -25.81 14.73 9.39
CA TYR A 114 -26.71 15.12 8.31
C TYR A 114 -26.18 14.73 6.91
N GLY A 115 -24.92 14.34 6.82
CA GLY A 115 -24.26 13.83 5.61
C GLY A 115 -24.34 12.31 5.58
N GLU A 116 -23.22 11.66 5.88
CA GLU A 116 -23.09 10.20 5.82
C GLU A 116 -22.83 9.55 7.19
N GLY A 117 -22.42 10.32 8.20
CA GLY A 117 -22.19 9.84 9.55
C GLY A 117 -21.10 8.76 9.63
N PHE A 118 -20.05 8.86 8.82
CA PHE A 118 -18.91 7.95 8.95
C PHE A 118 -18.23 8.13 10.30
N GLU A 119 -17.69 7.03 10.84
CA GLU A 119 -16.80 7.10 11.99
C GLU A 119 -15.57 7.96 11.64
N ALA A 120 -15.15 8.81 12.58
CA ALA A 120 -14.01 9.72 12.39
C ALA A 120 -12.75 8.99 11.91
N ALA A 121 -12.53 7.75 12.37
CA ALA A 121 -11.40 6.93 11.95
C ALA A 121 -11.46 6.54 10.47
N ASP A 122 -12.65 6.23 9.94
CA ASP A 122 -12.83 5.87 8.53
C ASP A 122 -12.73 7.10 7.62
N ALA A 123 -13.25 8.25 8.07
CA ALA A 123 -13.13 9.52 7.34
C ALA A 123 -11.66 10.00 7.27
N GLU A 124 -10.94 9.98 8.38
CA GLU A 124 -9.52 10.33 8.42
C GLU A 124 -8.68 9.36 7.57
N PHE A 125 -9.00 8.07 7.61
CA PHE A 125 -8.37 7.08 6.74
C PHE A 125 -8.60 7.38 5.26
N ALA A 126 -9.83 7.74 4.88
CA ALA A 126 -10.18 8.06 3.51
C ALA A 126 -9.38 9.25 2.98
N ILE A 127 -9.35 10.34 3.74
CA ILE A 127 -8.59 11.55 3.39
C ILE A 127 -7.10 11.24 3.27
N ALA A 128 -6.52 10.55 4.26
CA ALA A 128 -5.12 10.15 4.23
C ALA A 128 -4.79 9.23 3.04
N HIS A 129 -5.73 8.35 2.66
CA HIS A 129 -5.58 7.51 1.48
C HIS A 129 -5.52 8.35 0.20
N LEU A 130 -6.36 9.38 0.05
CA LEU A 130 -6.31 10.28 -1.11
C LEU A 130 -4.97 11.03 -1.17
N GLU A 131 -4.50 11.55 -0.04
CA GLU A 131 -3.22 12.27 0.08
C GLU A 131 -2.03 11.36 -0.30
N GLN A 132 -1.96 10.16 0.28
CA GLN A 132 -0.86 9.23 0.06
C GLN A 132 -0.78 8.71 -1.39
N ASN A 133 -1.92 8.62 -2.05
CA ASN A 133 -2.00 8.15 -3.44
C ASN A 133 -1.99 9.30 -4.46
N GLY A 134 -1.81 10.56 -4.01
CA GLY A 134 -1.80 11.73 -4.89
C GLY A 134 -3.09 11.94 -5.66
N LEU A 135 -4.22 11.53 -5.06
CA LEU A 135 -5.55 11.60 -5.66
C LEU A 135 -6.26 12.93 -5.35
N VAL A 136 -5.65 13.79 -4.53
CA VAL A 136 -6.15 15.12 -4.19
C VAL A 136 -4.98 16.12 -4.16
N ASP A 137 -5.23 17.32 -4.66
CA ASP A 137 -4.31 18.47 -4.53
C ASP A 137 -5.04 19.60 -3.80
N TRP A 138 -4.78 19.75 -2.51
CA TRP A 138 -5.46 20.74 -1.68
C TRP A 138 -5.23 22.20 -2.11
N ASN A 139 -4.15 22.49 -2.82
CA ASN A 139 -3.94 23.83 -3.38
C ASN A 139 -4.86 24.06 -4.58
N ALA A 140 -5.08 23.02 -5.39
CA ALA A 140 -6.04 23.07 -6.49
C ALA A 140 -7.48 23.20 -5.97
N GLU A 141 -7.85 22.43 -4.94
CA GLU A 141 -9.14 22.55 -4.26
C GLU A 141 -9.37 23.98 -3.72
N ALA A 142 -8.36 24.58 -3.09
CA ALA A 142 -8.46 25.94 -2.59
C ALA A 142 -8.66 26.97 -3.72
N ALA A 143 -7.95 26.81 -4.85
CA ALA A 143 -8.10 27.67 -6.02
C ALA A 143 -9.48 27.54 -6.66
N GLU A 144 -10.03 26.32 -6.75
CA GLU A 144 -11.37 26.08 -7.27
C GLU A 144 -12.46 26.66 -6.35
N SER A 145 -12.30 26.50 -5.03
CA SER A 145 -13.20 27.13 -4.05
C SER A 145 -13.16 28.66 -4.18
N ALA A 146 -11.96 29.25 -4.27
CA ALA A 146 -11.78 30.69 -4.47
C ALA A 146 -12.45 31.20 -5.75
N GLN A 147 -12.28 30.47 -6.86
CA GLN A 147 -12.93 30.81 -8.13
C GLN A 147 -14.46 30.73 -8.01
N SER A 148 -14.98 29.69 -7.37
CA SER A 148 -16.42 29.51 -7.15
C SER A 148 -17.04 30.67 -6.38
N TYR A 149 -16.35 31.18 -5.34
CA TYR A 149 -16.79 32.38 -4.63
C TYR A 149 -16.83 33.62 -5.54
N LEU A 150 -15.79 33.80 -6.36
CA LEU A 150 -15.68 34.94 -7.29
C LEU A 150 -16.72 34.91 -8.41
N ASP A 151 -17.12 33.71 -8.84
CA ASP A 151 -18.18 33.52 -9.84
C ASP A 151 -19.56 33.94 -9.29
N PHE A 152 -19.78 33.80 -7.98
CA PHE A 152 -21.03 34.19 -7.33
C PHE A 152 -21.06 35.66 -6.89
N THR A 153 -19.95 36.16 -6.35
CA THR A 153 -19.85 37.55 -5.86
C THR A 153 -18.43 38.06 -5.90
N SER A 154 -18.28 39.38 -6.04
CA SER A 154 -16.97 40.02 -5.96
C SER A 154 -16.43 40.05 -4.53
N PHE A 155 -15.15 39.73 -4.37
CA PHE A 155 -14.41 39.85 -3.12
C PHE A 155 -13.22 40.81 -3.27
N SER A 156 -12.71 41.31 -2.14
CA SER A 156 -11.35 41.85 -2.09
C SER A 156 -10.37 40.71 -1.81
N ARG A 157 -9.08 40.89 -2.09
CA ARG A 157 -8.04 39.90 -1.76
C ARG A 157 -8.12 39.45 -0.30
N GLN A 158 -8.22 40.41 0.63
CA GLN A 158 -8.30 40.13 2.06
C GLN A 158 -9.63 39.45 2.44
N GLY A 159 -10.76 39.88 1.86
CA GLY A 159 -12.05 39.27 2.15
C GLY A 159 -12.13 37.82 1.66
N LEU A 160 -11.54 37.52 0.50
CA LEU A 160 -11.48 36.15 -0.01
C LEU A 160 -10.54 35.29 0.84
N TYR A 161 -9.38 35.83 1.26
CA TYR A 161 -8.49 35.16 2.20
C TYR A 161 -9.21 34.76 3.49
N GLU A 162 -9.93 35.71 4.10
CA GLU A 162 -10.70 35.49 5.33
C GLU A 162 -11.80 34.45 5.11
N GLN A 163 -12.49 34.47 3.97
CA GLN A 163 -13.52 33.48 3.66
C GLN A 163 -12.95 32.07 3.56
N LEU A 164 -11.82 31.89 2.86
CA LEU A 164 -11.18 30.58 2.66
C LEU A 164 -10.60 30.02 3.97
N THR A 165 -10.08 30.88 4.85
CA THR A 165 -9.44 30.47 6.11
C THR A 165 -10.40 30.42 7.30
N SER A 166 -11.61 30.93 7.16
CA SER A 166 -12.58 31.05 8.26
C SER A 166 -12.93 29.69 8.85
N GLU A 167 -12.94 29.61 10.19
CA GLU A 167 -13.42 28.46 10.97
C GLU A 167 -14.88 28.10 10.66
N TYR A 168 -15.68 29.10 10.26
CA TYR A 168 -17.09 28.92 9.87
C TYR A 168 -17.27 28.87 8.36
N GLY A 169 -16.19 28.98 7.59
CA GLY A 169 -16.17 28.94 6.13
C GLY A 169 -15.51 27.67 5.65
N GLU A 170 -14.50 27.82 4.79
CA GLU A 170 -13.88 26.68 4.12
C GLU A 170 -12.77 26.02 4.94
N GLN A 171 -12.17 26.69 5.93
CA GLN A 171 -11.10 26.13 6.78
C GLN A 171 -9.85 25.64 6.01
N PHE A 172 -9.53 26.26 4.86
CA PHE A 172 -8.23 26.05 4.21
C PHE A 172 -7.09 26.59 5.06
N THR A 173 -5.90 26.02 4.91
CA THR A 173 -4.72 26.56 5.59
C THR A 173 -4.36 27.94 5.01
N PRO A 174 -3.68 28.81 5.78
CA PRO A 174 -3.16 30.08 5.27
C PRO A 174 -2.40 29.95 3.95
N GLU A 175 -1.57 28.91 3.83
CA GLU A 175 -0.75 28.66 2.64
C GLU A 175 -1.61 28.29 1.42
N GLN A 176 -2.63 27.46 1.61
CA GLN A 176 -3.57 27.07 0.56
C GLN A 176 -4.42 28.27 0.12
N ALA A 177 -4.86 29.11 1.06
CA ALA A 177 -5.59 30.33 0.75
C ALA A 177 -4.72 31.33 -0.03
N GLU A 178 -3.46 31.54 0.38
CA GLU A 178 -2.51 32.40 -0.36
C GLU A 178 -2.22 31.87 -1.78
N TYR A 179 -2.09 30.54 -1.93
CA TYR A 179 -1.99 29.91 -3.24
C TYR A 179 -3.23 30.20 -4.09
N ALA A 180 -4.42 29.98 -3.53
CA ALA A 180 -5.69 30.19 -4.21
C ALA A 180 -5.87 31.64 -4.69
N LEU A 181 -5.54 32.62 -3.83
CA LEU A 181 -5.57 34.05 -4.19
C LEU A 181 -4.69 34.35 -5.39
N THR A 182 -3.46 33.81 -5.38
CA THR A 182 -2.53 33.97 -6.50
C THR A 182 -3.09 33.32 -7.78
N ALA A 183 -3.69 32.13 -7.66
CA ALA A 183 -4.26 31.40 -8.78
C ALA A 183 -5.44 32.13 -9.45
N VAL A 184 -6.28 32.83 -8.66
CA VAL A 184 -7.43 33.62 -9.17
C VAL A 184 -7.07 35.06 -9.53
N GLY A 185 -5.79 35.46 -9.42
CA GLY A 185 -5.26 36.71 -9.97
C GLY A 185 -5.10 37.88 -8.98
N TYR A 186 -4.94 37.62 -7.69
CA TYR A 186 -4.56 38.62 -6.67
C TYR A 186 -3.07 38.69 -6.37
#